data_AF-A0ABD5DWC7-F1
#
_entry.id   AF-A0ABD5DWC7-F1
#
_cell.length_a   1.000
_cell.length_b   1.000
_cell.length_c   1.000
_cell.angle_alpha   90.00
_cell.angle_beta   90.00
_cell.angle_gamma   90.00
#
_symmetry.space_group_name_H-M   'P 1'
#
loop_
_entity.id
_entity.type
_entity.pdbx_description
1 polymer ?
#
loop_
_entity_poly.entity_id
_entity_poly.type
_entity_poly.pdbx_seq_one_letter_code
_entity_poly.pdbx_strand_id
1 'polypeptide(L)'
;IQGTAAVTVGTLIAASRGAGSQLSEQKIVFLGAGSAGCGIAEQIIAQIVREGLSEEEARQRVFMVDRFGLLTDGMPNLLPFQNKLVQKREQLQSWDTTSEALS
;
A
#
# COMPACT_ATOMS: atom_id res chain seq x y z
N ILE A 1 -0.32 -16.30 6.43
CA ILE A 1 0.18 -15.03 5.84
C ILE A 1 0.63 -15.26 4.39
N GLN A 2 1.65 -16.09 4.13
CA GLN A 2 2.21 -16.30 2.78
C GLN A 2 1.18 -16.84 1.76
N GLY A 3 0.38 -17.86 2.13
CA GLY A 3 -0.66 -18.40 1.23
C GLY A 3 -1.74 -17.37 0.87
N THR A 4 -2.21 -16.59 1.84
CA THR A 4 -3.17 -15.50 1.61
C THR A 4 -2.58 -14.45 0.68
N ALA A 5 -1.33 -14.04 0.91
CA ALA A 5 -0.65 -13.08 0.05
C ALA A 5 -0.50 -13.59 -1.39
N ALA A 6 -0.14 -14.86 -1.59
CA ALA A 6 -0.02 -15.45 -2.91
C ALA A 6 -1.33 -15.41 -3.70
N VAL A 7 -2.45 -15.79 -3.06
CA VAL A 7 -3.79 -15.71 -3.68
C VAL A 7 -4.15 -14.27 -3.98
N THR A 8 -4.00 -13.35 -3.02
CA THR A 8 -4.32 -11.92 -3.22
C THR A 8 -3.53 -11.31 -4.38
N VAL A 9 -2.21 -11.51 -4.42
CA VAL A 9 -1.35 -11.00 -5.50
C VAL A 9 -1.76 -11.60 -6.84
N GLY A 10 -2.00 -12.90 -6.91
CA GLY A 10 -2.47 -13.56 -8.14
C GLY A 10 -3.80 -13.00 -8.64
N THR A 11 -4.75 -12.77 -7.74
CA THR A 11 -6.04 -12.13 -8.07
C THR A 11 -5.86 -10.72 -8.59
N LEU A 12 -5.01 -9.90 -7.96
CA LEU A 12 -4.76 -8.53 -8.40
C LEU A 12 -4.09 -8.49 -9.78
N ILE A 13 -3.11 -9.36 -10.05
CA ILE A 13 -2.49 -9.48 -11.38
C ILE A 13 -3.55 -9.83 -12.43
N ALA A 14 -4.42 -10.80 -12.15
CA ALA A 14 -5.47 -11.20 -13.07
C ALA A 14 -6.48 -10.06 -13.31
N ALA A 15 -6.88 -9.35 -12.26
CA ALA A 15 -7.78 -8.21 -12.34
C ALA A 15 -7.18 -7.06 -13.15
N SER A 16 -5.91 -6.69 -12.91
CA SER A 16 -5.21 -5.66 -13.66
C SER A 16 -5.13 -6.00 -15.14
N ARG A 17 -4.78 -7.25 -15.48
CA ARG A 17 -4.77 -7.72 -16.88
C ARG A 17 -6.16 -7.65 -17.51
N GLY A 18 -7.20 -8.02 -16.77
CA GLY A 18 -8.59 -7.88 -17.21
C GLY A 18 -9.00 -6.43 -17.46
N ALA A 19 -8.42 -5.48 -16.72
CA ALA A 19 -8.58 -4.04 -16.92
C ALA A 19 -7.65 -3.46 -18.01
N GLY A 20 -6.82 -4.28 -18.67
CA GLY A 20 -5.89 -3.84 -19.69
C GLY A 20 -4.64 -3.11 -19.17
N SER A 21 -4.30 -3.27 -17.89
CA SER A 21 -3.14 -2.65 -17.25
C SER A 21 -2.26 -3.68 -16.53
N GLN A 22 -1.10 -3.23 -16.03
CA GLN A 22 -0.28 -3.98 -15.10
C GLN A 22 -0.66 -3.70 -13.64
N LEU A 23 -0.18 -4.53 -12.70
CA LEU A 23 -0.40 -4.31 -11.27
C LEU A 23 0.37 -3.07 -10.79
N SER A 24 1.58 -2.89 -11.31
CA SER A 24 2.45 -1.72 -11.09
C SER A 24 1.83 -0.39 -11.46
N GLU A 25 0.78 -0.36 -12.28
CA GLU A 25 0.05 0.87 -12.63
C GLU A 25 -1.01 1.25 -11.59
N GLN A 26 -1.37 0.33 -10.71
CA GLN A 26 -2.42 0.51 -9.71
C GLN A 26 -1.91 1.23 -8.45
N LYS A 27 -2.85 1.84 -7.73
CA LYS A 27 -2.66 2.28 -6.33
C LYS A 27 -3.53 1.40 -5.45
N ILE A 28 -2.94 0.84 -4.39
CA ILE A 28 -3.56 -0.19 -3.57
C ILE A 28 -3.69 0.32 -2.16
N VAL A 29 -4.92 0.29 -1.64
CA VAL A 29 -5.24 0.75 -0.28
C VAL A 29 -5.65 -0.45 0.58
N PHE A 30 -4.99 -0.61 1.71
CA PHE A 30 -5.32 -1.58 2.73
C PHE A 30 -6.09 -0.91 3.86
N LEU A 31 -7.34 -1.31 4.07
CA LEU A 31 -8.09 -0.97 5.28
C LEU A 31 -7.80 -2.03 6.36
N GLY A 32 -6.85 -1.70 7.24
CA GLY A 32 -6.32 -2.56 8.29
C GLY A 32 -4.82 -2.75 8.14
N ALA A 33 -4.04 -2.15 9.05
CA ALA A 33 -2.58 -2.22 9.08
C ALA A 33 -2.04 -3.26 10.08
N GLY A 34 -2.75 -4.38 10.24
CA GLY A 34 -2.29 -5.52 11.05
C GLY A 34 -1.21 -6.36 10.35
N SER A 35 -0.63 -7.32 11.07
CA SER A 35 0.47 -8.16 10.57
C SER A 35 0.16 -8.90 9.26
N ALA A 36 -1.07 -9.38 9.08
CA ALA A 36 -1.51 -10.02 7.86
C ALA A 36 -1.56 -9.05 6.67
N GLY A 37 -2.16 -7.86 6.86
CA GLY A 37 -2.26 -6.82 5.83
C GLY A 37 -0.88 -6.33 5.40
N CYS A 38 0.01 -6.03 6.36
CA CYS A 38 1.38 -5.64 6.08
C CYS A 38 2.16 -6.73 5.33
N GLY A 39 1.98 -8.00 5.70
CA GLY A 39 2.61 -9.11 5.00
C GLY A 39 2.17 -9.25 3.54
N ILE A 40 0.89 -8.99 3.24
CA ILE A 40 0.36 -8.98 1.87
C ILE A 40 0.88 -7.76 1.10
N ALA A 41 0.87 -6.58 1.73
CA ALA A 41 1.39 -5.34 1.14
C ALA A 41 2.86 -5.48 0.68
N GLU A 42 3.72 -6.09 1.49
CA GLU A 42 5.12 -6.34 1.10
C GLU A 42 5.25 -7.30 -0.09
N GLN A 43 4.37 -8.30 -0.23
CA GLN A 43 4.37 -9.18 -1.41
C GLN A 43 3.89 -8.45 -2.67
N ILE A 44 2.91 -7.56 -2.54
CA ILE A 44 2.46 -6.69 -3.63
C ILE A 44 3.59 -5.76 -4.06
N ILE A 45 4.28 -5.10 -3.12
CA ILE A 45 5.43 -4.23 -3.41
C ILE A 45 6.52 -5.02 -4.15
N ALA A 46 6.86 -6.21 -3.67
CA ALA A 46 7.83 -7.08 -4.33
C ALA A 46 7.40 -7.44 -5.76
N GLN A 47 6.10 -7.66 -6.00
CA GLN A 47 5.57 -7.92 -7.34
C GLN A 47 5.64 -6.69 -8.24
N ILE A 48 5.29 -5.49 -7.73
CA ILE A 48 5.41 -4.24 -8.48
C ILE A 48 6.88 -3.97 -8.89
N VAL A 49 7.83 -4.26 -7.99
CA VAL A 49 9.26 -4.17 -8.30
C VAL A 49 9.66 -5.16 -9.40
N ARG A 50 9.14 -6.39 -9.39
CA ARG A 50 9.38 -7.37 -10.46
C ARG A 50 8.82 -6.93 -11.81
N GLU A 51 7.79 -6.08 -11.81
CA GLU A 51 7.21 -5.49 -13.02
C GLU A 51 8.02 -4.28 -13.54
N GLY A 52 9.09 -3.87 -12.84
CA GLY A 52 10.10 -2.94 -13.35
C GLY A 52 10.18 -1.59 -12.63
N LEU A 53 9.35 -1.36 -11.62
CA LEU A 53 9.43 -0.13 -10.80
C LEU A 53 10.54 -0.25 -9.74
N SER A 54 11.08 0.88 -9.31
CA SER A 54 11.96 0.92 -8.14
C SER A 54 11.18 0.60 -6.86
N GLU A 55 11.89 0.17 -5.80
CA GLU A 55 11.26 -0.10 -4.51
C GLU A 55 10.58 1.15 -3.93
N GLU A 56 11.17 2.33 -4.10
CA GLU A 56 10.58 3.60 -3.64
C GLU A 56 9.27 3.89 -4.38
N GLU A 57 9.23 3.76 -5.71
CA GLU A 57 8.00 3.94 -6.50
C GLU A 57 6.93 2.90 -6.14
N ALA A 58 7.33 1.65 -5.90
CA ALA A 58 6.41 0.59 -5.50
C ALA A 58 5.78 0.88 -4.13
N ARG A 59 6.55 1.39 -3.17
CA ARG A 59 6.07 1.76 -1.83
C ARG A 59 5.12 2.97 -1.86
N GLN A 60 5.34 3.93 -2.76
CA GLN A 60 4.43 5.06 -2.97
C GLN A 60 3.06 4.66 -3.55
N ARG A 61 2.92 3.45 -4.06
CA ARG A 61 1.65 2.93 -4.61
C ARG A 61 0.81 2.16 -3.60
N VAL A 62 1.34 1.87 -2.41
CA VAL A 62 0.66 1.06 -1.38
C VAL A 62 0.39 1.89 -0.13
N PHE A 63 -0.88 2.00 0.23
CA PHE A 63 -1.37 2.84 1.32
C PHE A 63 -1.96 1.97 2.42
N MET A 64 -1.49 2.13 3.65
CA MET A 64 -2.01 1.41 4.81
C MET A 64 -2.87 2.34 5.65
N VAL A 65 -4.12 2.00 5.88
CA VAL A 65 -5.06 2.76 6.72
C VAL A 65 -5.43 1.91 7.92
N ASP A 66 -5.44 2.49 9.12
CA ASP A 66 -5.86 1.82 10.35
C ASP A 66 -6.80 2.72 11.17
N ARG A 67 -7.11 2.35 12.41
CA ARG A 67 -8.01 3.08 13.32
C ARG A 67 -7.75 4.59 13.44
N PHE A 68 -6.51 5.03 13.23
CA PHE A 68 -6.09 6.43 13.30
C PHE A 68 -5.86 7.08 11.93
N GLY A 69 -6.34 6.45 10.86
CA GLY A 69 -6.21 6.92 9.49
C GLY A 69 -5.00 6.34 8.76
N LEU A 70 -4.56 7.04 7.71
CA LEU A 70 -3.44 6.66 6.86
C LEU A 70 -2.13 6.65 7.64
N LEU A 71 -1.41 5.54 7.61
CA LEU A 71 -0.09 5.41 8.22
C LEU A 71 0.90 6.39 7.58
N THR A 72 1.43 7.29 8.40
CA THR A 72 2.45 8.27 7.98
C THR A 72 3.68 8.21 8.88
N ASP A 73 4.82 8.64 8.35
CA ASP A 73 6.11 8.73 9.06
C ASP A 73 6.09 9.57 10.34
N GLY A 74 5.11 10.46 10.50
CA GLY A 74 4.92 11.22 11.74
C GLY A 74 3.87 10.67 12.70
N MET A 75 3.40 9.43 12.54
CA MET A 75 2.53 8.78 13.52
C MET A 75 3.32 8.24 14.72
N PRO A 76 2.85 8.48 15.97
CA PRO A 76 3.46 7.87 17.14
C PRO A 76 3.10 6.38 17.24
N ASN A 77 3.94 5.60 17.93
CA ASN A 77 3.69 4.20 18.28
C ASN A 77 3.49 3.23 17.10
N LEU A 78 4.16 3.49 15.96
CA LEU A 78 4.18 2.55 14.85
C LEU A 78 4.87 1.24 15.26
N LEU A 79 4.27 0.12 14.86
CA LEU A 79 4.86 -1.19 15.08
C LEU A 79 6.02 -1.43 14.09
N PRO A 80 7.02 -2.25 14.43
CA PRO A 80 8.18 -2.48 13.56
C PRO A 80 7.84 -2.89 12.12
N PHE A 81 6.80 -3.70 11.94
CA PHE A 81 6.34 -4.17 10.63
C PHE A 81 5.50 -3.13 9.85
N GLN A 82 5.08 -2.04 10.49
CA GLN A 82 4.36 -0.93 9.85
C GLN A 82 5.32 0.12 9.30
N ASN A 83 6.50 0.29 9.92
CA ASN A 83 7.45 1.37 9.61
C ASN A 83 7.86 1.46 8.14
N LYS A 84 7.96 0.33 7.43
CA LYS A 84 8.34 0.32 6.00
C LYS A 84 7.18 0.62 5.03
N LEU A 85 5.95 0.67 5.55
CA LEU A 85 4.72 0.83 4.78
C LEU A 85 4.02 2.16 5.07
N VAL A 86 4.71 3.09 5.75
CA VAL A 86 4.21 4.43 5.99
C VAL A 86 4.41 5.31 4.76
N GLN A 87 3.49 6.25 4.56
CA GLN A 87 3.67 7.32 3.59
C GLN A 87 4.44 8.48 4.20
N LYS A 88 5.40 9.03 3.44
CA LYS A 88 6.14 10.22 3.87
C LYS A 88 5.21 11.42 3.83
N ARG A 89 5.10 12.18 4.92
CA ARG A 89 4.24 13.39 4.94
C ARG A 89 4.58 14.40 3.87
N GLU A 90 5.86 14.49 3.49
CA GLU A 90 6.33 15.34 2.40
C GLU A 90 5.64 15.04 1.06
N GLN A 91 5.32 13.76 0.79
CA GLN A 91 4.66 13.33 -0.44
C GLN A 91 3.14 13.56 -0.41
N LEU A 92 2.59 13.86 0.76
CA LEU A 92 1.15 14.08 0.98
C LEU A 92 0.79 15.57 1.09
N GLN A 93 1.76 16.49 0.97
CA GLN A 93 1.49 17.93 1.13
C GLN A 93 0.49 18.49 0.12
N SER A 94 0.38 17.86 -1.05
CA SER A 94 -0.60 18.23 -2.08
C SER A 94 -2.01 17.69 -1.79
N TRP A 95 -2.16 16.80 -0.80
CA TRP A 95 -3.44 16.22 -0.46
C TRP A 95 -4.16 17.16 0.50
N ASP A 96 -5.45 17.42 0.24
CA ASP A 96 -6.31 18.07 1.21
C ASP A 96 -6.58 17.09 2.36
N THR A 97 -5.75 17.18 3.39
CA THR A 97 -5.83 16.38 4.63
C THR A 97 -6.66 17.08 5.71
N THR A 98 -7.19 18.27 5.41
CA THR A 98 -7.95 19.14 6.33
C THR A 98 -9.45 19.11 6.08
N SER A 99 -9.89 18.61 4.93
CA SER A 99 -11.31 18.47 4.63
C SER A 99 -11.95 17.38 5.49
N GLU A 100 -12.88 17.76 6.37
CA GLU A 100 -13.82 16.86 7.03
C GLU A 100 -14.87 16.28 6.04
N ALA A 101 -14.93 16.81 4.81
CA ALA A 101 -15.80 16.30 3.77
C ALA A 101 -15.06 15.26 2.90
N LEU A 102 -15.49 14.01 3.00
CA LEU A 102 -15.35 13.04 1.92
C LEU A 102 -16.33 13.46 0.81
N SER A 103 -15.88 14.31 -0.12
CA SER A 103 -16.60 14.61 -1.37
C SER A 103 -16.00 13.79 -2.50
#